data_AF-A0A7J9DC70-F1
#
_entry.id   AF-A0A7J9DC70-F1
#
_cell.length_a   1.000
_cell.length_b   1.000
_cell.length_c   1.000
_cell.angle_alpha   90.00
_cell.angle_beta   90.00
_cell.angle_gamma   90.00
#
_symmetry.space_group_name_H-M   'P 1'
#
loop_
_entity.id
_entity.type
_entity.pdbx_description
1 polymer ?
#
loop_
_entity_poly.entity_id
_entity_poly.type
_entity_poly.pdbx_seq_one_letter_code
_entity_poly.pdbx_strand_id
1 'polypeptide(L)'
;MDKNSNTMPEIKRGVSAYRVIKIFARVFLNPRGKVQILTGVLTVMVTSLQHGIPVVITISLSYWKKKMASGDANVQNLSSCGTIGIVSVMCFDENIVVACKEVMESIVGTLKEEEVGCKLMSKDELAIAQVMAHEIGILNPDLRDMTIENKDLHELAATVEGMNKIAVIGSCKLEDKIRILQHLKHEGHVVAFIGGMATNDDLALKAADVGITICECSTKMARENSEIVISSRNSLRSLIRCLKMGKCAYGNVQTFNQIQLTTILASLLVTLVTTSILDESPITGIHMLWVNSIICILGGLMMVMESYGHQELMNNQTVRQMKSLLTKTRWRNVAIRAASDACHLLLLQFIGQAMLQINKDVVKTMVFNGFILCQVLDLFINTIIIFARNEEVSVSVVSFMCSSHWFLMASGGVMAMQVVVVELLQSLAEYERLNVMQWGFCFIYAAWMCGTGLTVKLIADSASEVLWSSRSSGSQFGYLRLRRSSLRLFVILLELIL
;
A
#
# COMPACT_ATOMS: atom_id res chain seq x y z
N MET A 1 12.73 70.61 -0.63
CA MET A 1 11.96 69.70 0.23
C MET A 1 11.68 68.44 -0.56
N ASP A 2 12.04 67.31 0.02
CA ASP A 2 11.80 65.94 -0.43
C ASP A 2 10.42 65.66 -1.02
N LYS A 3 10.35 64.82 -2.08
CA LYS A 3 9.99 63.40 -1.90
C LYS A 3 10.12 62.55 -3.17
N ASN A 4 10.94 61.51 -3.01
CA ASN A 4 11.05 60.24 -3.73
C ASN A 4 9.70 59.61 -4.15
N SER A 5 9.65 58.98 -5.34
CA SER A 5 9.49 57.50 -5.50
C SER A 5 8.87 57.10 -6.85
N ASN A 6 9.47 56.05 -7.44
CA ASN A 6 8.96 55.14 -8.48
C ASN A 6 9.64 55.18 -9.86
N THR A 7 10.98 55.18 -9.86
CA THR A 7 11.72 54.40 -10.88
C THR A 7 11.61 52.93 -10.54
N MET A 8 10.63 52.24 -11.13
CA MET A 8 10.59 50.78 -11.15
C MET A 8 11.73 50.28 -12.06
N PRO A 9 12.64 49.41 -11.60
CA PRO A 9 13.61 48.82 -12.50
C PRO A 9 12.89 47.82 -13.40
N GLU A 10 12.94 48.02 -14.71
CA GLU A 10 12.51 47.02 -15.69
C GLU A 10 13.36 45.75 -15.52
N ILE A 11 12.85 44.79 -14.76
CA ILE A 11 13.34 43.41 -14.75
C ILE A 11 12.78 42.74 -16.01
N LYS A 12 13.34 43.10 -17.17
CA LYS A 12 13.12 42.38 -18.45
C LYS A 12 14.39 41.62 -18.83
N ARG A 13 14.78 40.66 -18.00
CA ARG A 13 15.50 39.48 -18.50
C ARG A 13 14.50 38.34 -18.61
N GLY A 14 13.77 38.34 -19.71
CA GLY A 14 13.08 37.14 -20.16
C GLY A 14 14.13 36.04 -20.32
N VAL A 15 14.15 35.10 -19.38
CA VAL A 15 14.91 33.87 -19.58
C VAL A 15 14.17 33.16 -20.70
N SER A 16 14.71 33.28 -21.92
CA SER A 16 14.21 32.58 -23.10
C SER A 16 13.95 31.12 -22.71
N ALA A 17 12.77 30.59 -23.04
CA ALA A 17 12.42 29.20 -22.77
C ALA A 17 13.52 28.25 -23.26
N TYR A 18 14.16 28.57 -24.39
CA TYR A 18 15.34 27.86 -24.89
C TYR A 18 16.53 27.86 -23.91
N ARG A 19 16.78 28.96 -23.20
CA ARG A 19 17.85 29.06 -22.19
C ARG A 19 17.50 28.23 -20.94
N VAL A 20 16.24 28.24 -20.51
CA VAL A 20 15.75 27.35 -19.44
C VAL A 20 15.88 25.90 -19.88
N ILE A 21 15.36 25.53 -21.05
CA ILE A 21 15.44 24.20 -21.65
C ILE A 21 16.89 23.77 -21.83
N LYS A 22 17.82 24.66 -22.20
CA LYS A 22 19.25 24.35 -22.37
C LYS A 22 20.00 24.21 -21.03
N ILE A 23 19.57 24.93 -19.98
CA ILE A 23 20.08 24.73 -18.62
C ILE A 23 19.53 23.42 -18.08
N PHE A 24 18.24 23.15 -18.27
CA PHE A 24 17.61 21.87 -17.97
C PHE A 24 18.33 20.75 -18.72
N ALA A 25 18.54 20.87 -20.03
CA ALA A 25 19.27 19.88 -20.80
C ALA A 25 20.72 19.71 -20.33
N ARG A 26 21.44 20.78 -19.96
CA ARG A 26 22.80 20.61 -19.41
C ARG A 26 22.81 19.94 -18.03
N VAL A 27 21.84 20.22 -17.17
CA VAL A 27 21.77 19.64 -15.82
C VAL A 27 21.25 18.19 -15.87
N PHE A 28 20.34 17.88 -16.79
CA PHE A 28 19.65 16.59 -16.86
C PHE A 28 20.21 15.61 -17.91
N LEU A 29 20.63 16.10 -19.09
CA LEU A 29 21.14 15.26 -20.20
C LEU A 29 22.66 15.18 -20.24
N ASN A 30 23.41 16.14 -19.66
CA ASN A 30 24.87 16.18 -19.82
C ASN A 30 25.62 16.73 -18.58
N PRO A 31 25.47 16.10 -17.40
CA PRO A 31 26.10 16.56 -16.16
C PRO A 31 27.63 16.43 -16.21
N ARG A 32 28.36 17.51 -15.93
CA ARG A 32 29.83 17.48 -15.86
C ARG A 32 30.32 17.57 -14.41
N GLY A 33 30.99 16.53 -13.95
CA GLY A 33 31.56 16.43 -12.61
C GLY A 33 30.62 15.76 -11.60
N LYS A 34 31.23 15.11 -10.58
CA LYS A 34 30.55 14.23 -9.60
C LYS A 34 29.31 14.85 -8.96
N VAL A 35 29.41 16.12 -8.54
CA VAL A 35 28.32 16.83 -7.85
C VAL A 35 27.13 17.10 -8.78
N GLN A 36 27.37 17.42 -10.06
CA GLN A 36 26.28 17.67 -11.01
C GLN A 36 25.56 16.38 -11.41
N ILE A 37 26.29 15.27 -11.56
CA ILE A 37 25.71 13.95 -11.86
C ILE A 37 24.78 13.54 -10.71
N LEU A 38 25.27 13.61 -9.47
CA LEU A 38 24.49 13.26 -8.30
C LEU A 38 23.26 14.16 -8.13
N THR A 39 23.42 15.47 -8.34
CA THR A 39 22.31 16.44 -8.23
C THR A 39 21.25 16.21 -9.31
N GLY A 40 21.65 15.92 -10.55
CA GLY A 40 20.73 15.64 -11.65
C GLY A 40 19.91 14.37 -11.42
N VAL A 41 20.56 13.26 -11.05
CA VAL A 41 19.88 11.99 -10.74
C VAL A 41 18.93 12.15 -9.55
N LEU A 42 19.38 12.80 -8.47
CA LEU A 42 18.55 13.07 -7.30
C LEU A 42 17.33 13.91 -7.65
N THR A 43 17.50 14.93 -8.49
CA THR A 43 16.39 15.80 -8.93
C THR A 43 15.37 15.02 -9.74
N VAL A 44 15.79 14.19 -10.71
CA VAL A 44 14.86 13.36 -11.49
C VAL A 44 14.11 12.36 -10.60
N MET A 45 14.83 11.72 -9.67
CA MET A 45 14.24 10.76 -8.74
C MET A 45 13.18 11.42 -7.84
N VAL A 46 13.46 12.62 -7.31
CA VAL A 46 12.51 13.39 -6.52
C VAL A 46 11.30 13.84 -7.36
N THR A 47 11.52 14.35 -8.58
CA THR A 47 10.40 14.76 -9.46
C THR A 47 9.52 13.57 -9.87
N SER A 48 10.11 12.40 -10.08
CA SER A 48 9.42 11.15 -10.39
C SER A 48 8.57 10.66 -9.22
N LEU A 49 9.11 10.72 -7.99
CA LEU A 49 8.38 10.46 -6.74
C LEU A 49 7.19 11.40 -6.56
N GLN A 50 7.40 12.70 -6.80
CA GLN A 50 6.42 13.75 -6.52
C GLN A 50 5.18 13.66 -7.43
N HIS A 51 5.33 13.20 -8.68
CA HIS A 51 4.25 13.27 -9.66
C HIS A 51 3.70 11.93 -10.14
N GLY A 52 4.53 10.88 -10.26
CA GLY A 52 4.06 9.59 -10.79
C GLY A 52 3.18 8.81 -9.80
N ILE A 53 3.65 8.69 -8.56
CA ILE A 53 3.05 7.83 -7.53
C ILE A 53 1.63 8.30 -7.13
N PRO A 54 1.41 9.59 -6.81
CA PRO A 54 0.07 10.03 -6.39
C PRO A 54 -0.97 9.85 -7.49
N VAL A 55 -0.59 10.02 -8.76
CA VAL A 55 -1.47 9.84 -9.92
C VAL A 55 -1.92 8.39 -10.03
N VAL A 56 -0.98 7.44 -9.98
CA VAL A 56 -1.29 6.00 -10.08
C VAL A 56 -2.16 5.54 -8.91
N ILE A 57 -1.83 5.96 -7.68
CA ILE A 57 -2.65 5.66 -6.49
C ILE A 57 -4.07 6.22 -6.65
N THR A 58 -4.20 7.46 -7.13
CA THR A 58 -5.51 8.11 -7.34
C THR A 58 -6.36 7.35 -8.36
N ILE A 59 -5.75 6.92 -9.48
CA ILE A 59 -6.45 6.13 -10.51
C ILE A 59 -6.91 4.78 -9.94
N SER A 60 -6.05 4.09 -9.19
CA SER A 60 -6.41 2.82 -8.55
C SER A 60 -7.51 2.97 -7.50
N LEU A 61 -7.43 3.96 -6.60
CA LEU A 61 -8.48 4.22 -5.62
C LEU A 61 -9.79 4.65 -6.28
N SER A 62 -9.73 5.34 -7.43
CA SER A 62 -10.91 5.70 -8.22
C SER A 62 -11.58 4.45 -8.82
N TYR A 63 -10.79 3.47 -9.27
CA TYR A 63 -11.31 2.16 -9.66
C TYR A 63 -12.04 1.49 -8.49
N TRP A 64 -11.39 1.40 -7.32
CA TRP A 64 -11.97 0.79 -6.12
C TRP A 64 -13.25 1.49 -5.66
N LYS A 65 -13.28 2.83 -5.68
CA LYS A 65 -14.47 3.63 -5.39
C LYS A 65 -15.63 3.27 -6.33
N LYS A 66 -15.38 3.27 -7.65
CA LYS A 66 -16.41 2.90 -8.64
C LYS A 66 -16.91 1.46 -8.42
N LYS A 67 -16.00 0.57 -8.06
CA LYS A 67 -16.33 -0.83 -7.78
C LYS A 67 -17.16 -1.00 -6.51
N MET A 68 -16.81 -0.33 -5.41
CA MET A 68 -17.61 -0.31 -4.17
C MET A 68 -19.01 0.28 -4.42
N ALA A 69 -19.10 1.34 -5.22
CA ALA A 69 -20.37 1.96 -5.58
C ALA A 69 -21.29 1.00 -6.37
N SER A 70 -20.73 0.16 -7.26
CA SER A 70 -21.51 -0.89 -7.95
C SER A 70 -22.08 -1.96 -7.02
N GLY A 71 -21.54 -2.06 -5.80
CA GLY A 71 -22.03 -2.94 -4.74
C GLY A 71 -22.88 -2.24 -3.68
N ASP A 72 -23.54 -1.11 -3.97
CA ASP A 72 -24.38 -0.34 -3.03
C ASP A 72 -23.66 0.31 -1.85
N ALA A 73 -22.35 0.52 -1.96
CA ALA A 73 -21.56 1.29 -1.00
C ALA A 73 -20.91 2.49 -1.70
N ASN A 74 -21.53 3.67 -1.59
CA ASN A 74 -21.01 4.89 -2.21
C ASN A 74 -19.94 5.52 -1.31
N VAL A 75 -18.68 5.46 -1.74
CA VAL A 75 -17.57 6.09 -1.03
C VAL A 75 -17.36 7.51 -1.54
N GLN A 76 -17.47 8.50 -0.66
CA GLN A 76 -17.35 9.91 -1.02
C GLN A 76 -15.89 10.31 -1.26
N ASN A 77 -15.00 9.94 -0.33
CA ASN A 77 -13.58 10.29 -0.35
C ASN A 77 -12.69 9.12 -0.80
N LEU A 78 -11.72 9.38 -1.67
CA LEU A 78 -10.83 8.32 -2.18
C LEU A 78 -9.97 7.67 -1.08
N SER A 79 -9.52 8.47 -0.10
CA SER A 79 -8.76 7.96 1.04
C SER A 79 -9.52 6.88 1.83
N SER A 80 -10.84 7.04 1.96
CA SER A 80 -11.71 6.13 2.70
C SER A 80 -11.81 4.74 2.06
N CYS A 81 -11.56 4.62 0.75
CA CYS A 81 -11.51 3.33 0.06
C CYS A 81 -10.41 2.41 0.62
N GLY A 82 -9.27 2.98 1.01
CA GLY A 82 -8.19 2.23 1.67
C GLY A 82 -8.40 2.14 3.18
N THR A 83 -8.78 3.25 3.82
CA THR A 83 -8.92 3.33 5.28
C THR A 83 -9.95 2.34 5.84
N ILE A 84 -11.06 2.12 5.13
CA ILE A 84 -12.08 1.13 5.54
C ILE A 84 -11.46 -0.27 5.70
N GLY A 85 -10.50 -0.64 4.84
CA GLY A 85 -9.81 -1.93 4.91
C GLY A 85 -8.98 -2.14 6.17
N ILE A 86 -8.56 -1.08 6.82
CA ILE A 86 -7.69 -1.13 7.99
C ILE A 86 -8.42 -0.73 9.27
N VAL A 87 -9.76 -0.68 9.24
CA VAL A 87 -10.58 -0.41 10.42
C VAL A 87 -10.38 -1.54 11.44
N SER A 88 -9.99 -1.14 12.65
CA SER A 88 -9.75 -2.06 13.77
C SER A 88 -10.92 -2.14 14.74
N VAL A 89 -11.69 -1.04 14.83
CA VAL A 89 -12.82 -0.92 15.74
C VAL A 89 -13.96 -0.24 15.01
N MET A 90 -15.15 -0.83 15.10
CA MET A 90 -16.38 -0.31 14.56
C MET A 90 -17.33 0.03 15.70
N CYS A 91 -17.69 1.30 15.80
CA CYS A 91 -18.62 1.82 16.79
C CYS A 91 -20.00 1.99 16.17
N PHE A 92 -21.03 1.47 16.83
CA PHE A 92 -22.41 1.49 16.36
C PHE A 92 -23.25 2.44 17.22
N ASP A 93 -24.05 3.26 16.56
CA ASP A 93 -25.13 4.01 17.20
C ASP A 93 -26.35 3.12 17.46
N GLU A 94 -26.94 3.24 18.64
CA GLU A 94 -28.15 2.50 19.05
C GLU A 94 -29.30 2.61 18.03
N ASN A 95 -29.52 3.78 17.42
CA ASN A 95 -30.68 4.01 16.56
C ASN A 95 -30.56 3.17 15.29
N ILE A 96 -29.34 3.02 14.76
CA ILE A 96 -29.08 2.18 13.60
C ILE A 96 -29.21 0.70 13.96
N VAL A 97 -28.73 0.31 15.14
CA VAL A 97 -28.86 -1.08 15.61
C VAL A 97 -30.34 -1.45 15.70
N VAL A 98 -31.18 -0.58 16.26
CA VAL A 98 -32.63 -0.79 16.33
C VAL A 98 -33.26 -0.83 14.94
N ALA A 99 -32.89 0.09 14.04
CA ALA A 99 -33.47 0.17 12.70
C ALA A 99 -33.07 -0.99 11.76
N CYS A 100 -31.96 -1.68 12.05
CA CYS A 100 -31.36 -2.71 11.21
C CYS A 100 -31.11 -4.04 11.95
N LYS A 101 -31.85 -4.31 13.04
CA LYS A 101 -31.60 -5.42 13.97
C LYS A 101 -31.36 -6.77 13.27
N GLU A 102 -32.25 -7.15 12.34
CA GLU A 102 -32.19 -8.45 11.63
C GLU A 102 -30.89 -8.65 10.82
N VAL A 103 -30.33 -7.58 10.27
CA VAL A 103 -29.12 -7.64 9.44
C VAL A 103 -27.86 -7.44 10.29
N MET A 104 -27.98 -6.73 11.41
CA MET A 104 -26.85 -6.36 12.27
C MET A 104 -26.20 -7.58 12.92
N GLU A 105 -26.99 -8.56 13.36
CA GLU A 105 -26.47 -9.79 13.98
C GLU A 105 -25.50 -10.54 13.06
N SER A 106 -25.91 -10.76 11.80
CA SER A 106 -25.06 -11.40 10.79
C SER A 106 -23.77 -10.62 10.53
N ILE A 107 -23.82 -9.30 10.60
CA ILE A 107 -22.69 -8.43 10.26
C ILE A 107 -21.70 -8.35 11.41
N VAL A 108 -22.17 -8.23 12.65
CA VAL A 108 -21.31 -8.29 13.83
C VAL A 108 -20.58 -9.63 13.89
N GLY A 109 -21.26 -10.74 13.57
CA GLY A 109 -20.63 -12.05 13.43
C GLY A 109 -19.46 -12.04 12.44
N THR A 110 -19.70 -11.60 11.21
CA THR A 110 -18.64 -11.52 10.20
C THR A 110 -17.55 -10.49 10.57
N LEU A 111 -17.88 -9.37 11.22
CA LEU A 111 -16.88 -8.40 11.67
C LEU A 111 -15.95 -8.99 12.74
N LYS A 112 -16.48 -9.82 13.64
CA LYS A 112 -15.68 -10.53 14.64
C LYS A 112 -14.77 -11.58 13.98
N GLU A 113 -15.25 -12.32 12.99
CA GLU A 113 -14.41 -13.22 12.17
C GLU A 113 -13.27 -12.47 11.48
N GLU A 114 -13.49 -11.20 11.14
CA GLU A 114 -12.53 -10.29 10.51
C GLU A 114 -11.61 -9.57 11.51
N GLU A 115 -11.67 -9.94 12.79
CA GLU A 115 -10.97 -9.34 13.94
C GLU A 115 -11.23 -7.83 14.12
N VAL A 116 -12.40 -7.35 13.68
CA VAL A 116 -12.84 -5.97 13.88
C VAL A 116 -13.60 -5.89 15.20
N GLY A 117 -13.04 -5.16 16.17
CA GLY A 117 -13.69 -4.94 17.46
C GLY A 117 -15.00 -4.17 17.30
N CYS A 118 -16.10 -4.69 17.81
CA CYS A 118 -17.41 -4.02 17.74
C CYS A 118 -17.74 -3.36 19.08
N LYS A 119 -18.18 -2.10 19.07
CA LYS A 119 -18.57 -1.35 20.28
C LYS A 119 -19.94 -0.69 20.08
N LEU A 120 -20.85 -0.85 21.03
CA LEU A 120 -22.17 -0.19 21.04
C LEU A 120 -22.12 1.09 21.89
N MET A 121 -22.63 2.20 21.34
CA MET A 121 -22.82 3.47 22.04
C MET A 121 -24.32 3.77 22.14
N SER A 122 -24.85 3.73 23.36
CA SER A 122 -26.28 3.93 23.64
C SER A 122 -26.50 5.08 24.62
N LYS A 123 -27.57 5.85 24.41
CA LYS A 123 -28.04 6.90 25.33
C LYS A 123 -28.83 6.31 26.49
N ASP A 124 -29.38 5.11 26.32
CA ASP A 124 -30.15 4.42 27.33
C ASP A 124 -29.27 3.91 28.48
N GLU A 125 -29.91 3.56 29.59
CA GLU A 125 -29.23 2.95 30.74
C GLU A 125 -28.47 1.68 30.33
N LEU A 126 -27.37 1.39 31.02
CA LEU A 126 -26.47 0.30 30.68
C LEU A 126 -27.19 -1.05 30.56
N ALA A 127 -28.19 -1.32 31.39
CA ALA A 127 -28.97 -2.55 31.36
C ALA A 127 -29.71 -2.75 30.02
N ILE A 128 -30.28 -1.69 29.44
CA ILE A 128 -30.98 -1.75 28.15
C ILE A 128 -29.96 -1.95 27.02
N ALA A 129 -28.86 -1.20 27.06
CA ALA A 129 -27.79 -1.30 26.08
C ALA A 129 -27.14 -2.69 26.06
N GLN A 130 -26.99 -3.34 27.22
CA GLN A 130 -26.50 -4.71 27.36
C GLN A 130 -27.41 -5.72 26.68
N VAL A 131 -28.72 -5.61 26.88
CA VAL A 131 -29.69 -6.50 26.22
C VAL A 131 -29.59 -6.35 24.71
N MET A 132 -29.57 -5.11 24.20
CA MET A 132 -29.43 -4.84 22.78
C MET A 132 -28.13 -5.44 22.22
N ALA A 133 -27.00 -5.22 22.90
CA ALA A 133 -25.70 -5.75 22.50
C ALA A 133 -25.63 -7.29 22.54
N HIS A 134 -26.34 -7.93 23.46
CA HIS A 134 -26.44 -9.39 23.53
C HIS A 134 -27.26 -9.93 22.34
N GLU A 135 -28.36 -9.28 21.98
CA GLU A 135 -29.20 -9.70 20.85
C GLU A 135 -28.49 -9.65 19.50
N ILE A 136 -27.63 -8.67 19.26
CA ILE A 136 -26.86 -8.55 18.01
C ILE A 136 -25.49 -9.25 18.06
N GLY A 137 -25.19 -9.94 19.16
CA GLY A 137 -23.95 -10.69 19.33
C GLY A 137 -22.69 -9.82 19.48
N ILE A 138 -22.79 -8.57 19.94
CA ILE A 138 -21.61 -7.76 20.31
C ILE A 138 -20.98 -8.30 21.58
N LEU A 139 -21.77 -8.57 22.62
CA LEU A 139 -21.31 -9.17 23.86
C LEU A 139 -21.21 -10.69 23.71
N ASN A 140 -20.05 -11.27 24.05
CA ASN A 140 -19.92 -12.72 24.20
C ASN A 140 -19.98 -13.09 25.70
N PRO A 141 -20.88 -14.00 26.12
CA PRO A 141 -20.98 -14.40 27.53
C PRO A 141 -19.73 -15.14 28.05
N ASP A 142 -18.92 -15.74 27.16
CA ASP A 142 -17.71 -16.50 27.52
C ASP A 142 -16.44 -15.63 27.62
N LEU A 143 -16.46 -14.43 27.03
CA LEU A 143 -15.37 -13.45 27.11
C LEU A 143 -15.68 -12.46 28.24
N ARG A 144 -14.66 -12.05 29.01
CA ARG A 144 -14.80 -10.97 30.01
C ARG A 144 -14.93 -9.60 29.32
N ASP A 145 -15.89 -9.47 28.41
CA ASP A 145 -16.22 -8.22 27.75
C ASP A 145 -16.81 -7.28 28.81
N MET A 146 -16.18 -6.11 28.98
CA MET A 146 -16.60 -5.16 30.00
C MET A 146 -17.68 -4.24 29.45
N THR A 147 -18.69 -3.96 30.26
CA THR A 147 -19.78 -3.04 29.96
C THR A 147 -19.70 -1.89 30.96
N ILE A 148 -19.76 -0.65 30.50
CA ILE A 148 -19.46 0.50 31.36
C ILE A 148 -20.54 1.56 31.22
N GLU A 149 -20.95 2.12 32.35
CA GLU A 149 -21.75 3.33 32.39
C GLU A 149 -20.83 4.54 32.27
N ASN A 150 -21.24 5.54 31.50
CA ASN A 150 -20.44 6.73 31.20
C ASN A 150 -19.82 7.45 32.43
N LYS A 151 -20.46 7.37 33.61
CA LYS A 151 -19.93 7.94 34.86
C LYS A 151 -18.59 7.33 35.30
N ASP A 152 -18.37 6.06 34.98
CA ASP A 152 -17.15 5.30 35.35
C ASP A 152 -16.10 5.33 34.23
N LEU A 153 -16.43 5.95 33.09
CA LEU A 153 -15.55 6.04 31.90
C LEU A 153 -14.26 6.79 32.23
N HIS A 154 -14.32 7.82 33.08
CA HIS A 154 -13.16 8.62 33.48
C HIS A 154 -12.16 7.82 34.33
N GLU A 155 -12.63 6.89 35.16
CA GLU A 155 -11.80 6.07 36.04
C GLU A 155 -11.17 4.89 35.27
N LEU A 156 -11.90 4.30 34.32
CA LEU A 156 -11.39 3.20 33.51
C LEU A 156 -10.56 3.63 32.29
N ALA A 157 -10.83 4.80 31.71
CA ALA A 157 -10.03 5.36 30.61
C ALA A 157 -8.58 5.70 31.02
N ALA A 158 -8.30 5.79 32.33
CA ALA A 158 -6.95 5.92 32.85
C ALA A 158 -6.10 4.64 32.67
N THR A 159 -6.73 3.49 32.40
CA THR A 159 -6.04 2.21 32.21
C THR A 159 -6.13 1.76 30.75
N VAL A 160 -4.99 1.70 30.05
CA VAL A 160 -4.86 1.34 28.62
C VAL A 160 -5.51 -0.02 28.27
N GLU A 161 -5.52 -0.99 29.19
CA GLU A 161 -6.14 -2.31 28.96
C GLU A 161 -7.66 -2.32 29.13
N GLY A 162 -8.24 -1.32 29.81
CA GLY A 162 -9.66 -1.25 30.12
C GLY A 162 -10.50 -0.97 28.87
N MET A 163 -10.15 0.07 28.12
CA MET A 163 -10.91 0.56 26.95
C MET A 163 -11.01 -0.44 25.80
N ASN A 164 -10.01 -1.31 25.62
CA ASN A 164 -10.04 -2.33 24.57
C ASN A 164 -11.08 -3.42 24.84
N LYS A 165 -11.34 -3.72 26.12
CA LYS A 165 -12.32 -4.73 26.55
C LYS A 165 -13.75 -4.19 26.64
N ILE A 166 -13.96 -2.88 26.48
CA ILE A 166 -15.30 -2.29 26.55
C ILE A 166 -16.07 -2.63 25.29
N ALA A 167 -17.16 -3.38 25.41
CA ALA A 167 -18.04 -3.69 24.28
C ALA A 167 -19.28 -2.78 24.22
N VAL A 168 -19.75 -2.30 25.37
CA VAL A 168 -20.99 -1.50 25.47
C VAL A 168 -20.79 -0.31 26.39
N ILE A 169 -21.25 0.85 25.93
CA ILE A 169 -21.26 2.11 26.68
C ILE A 169 -22.70 2.61 26.76
N GLY A 170 -23.27 2.58 27.97
CA GLY A 170 -24.59 3.13 28.26
C GLY A 170 -24.53 4.59 28.73
N SER A 171 -25.68 5.26 28.72
CA SER A 171 -25.85 6.65 29.16
C SER A 171 -24.91 7.64 28.43
N CYS A 172 -24.64 7.38 27.15
CA CYS A 172 -23.64 8.07 26.34
C CYS A 172 -24.21 9.34 25.68
N LYS A 173 -23.69 10.53 26.03
CA LYS A 173 -24.04 11.77 25.33
C LYS A 173 -23.15 11.97 24.11
N LEU A 174 -23.49 12.94 23.26
CA LEU A 174 -22.71 13.25 22.06
C LEU A 174 -21.24 13.58 22.35
N GLU A 175 -20.99 14.39 23.38
CA GLU A 175 -19.62 14.73 23.80
C GLU A 175 -18.82 13.48 24.16
N ASP A 176 -19.46 12.51 24.81
CA ASP A 176 -18.83 11.28 25.23
C ASP A 176 -18.54 10.37 24.04
N LYS A 177 -19.46 10.28 23.06
CA LYS A 177 -19.19 9.59 21.78
C LYS A 177 -17.92 10.14 21.13
N ILE A 178 -17.80 11.47 21.00
CA ILE A 178 -16.64 12.11 20.38
C ILE A 178 -15.37 11.82 21.18
N ARG A 179 -15.40 11.95 22.52
CA ARG A 179 -14.25 11.64 23.39
C ARG A 179 -13.80 10.20 23.25
N ILE A 180 -14.74 9.25 23.20
CA ILE A 180 -14.43 7.82 23.05
C ILE A 180 -13.80 7.54 21.68
N LEU A 181 -14.37 8.07 20.60
CA LEU A 181 -13.81 7.93 19.25
C LEU A 181 -12.39 8.50 19.19
N GLN A 182 -12.16 9.69 19.75
CA GLN A 182 -10.84 10.32 19.80
C GLN A 182 -9.84 9.53 20.65
N HIS A 183 -10.28 9.00 21.80
CA HIS A 183 -9.43 8.18 22.65
C HIS A 183 -9.00 6.88 21.94
N LEU A 184 -9.94 6.16 21.31
CA LEU A 184 -9.61 4.97 20.52
C LEU A 184 -8.59 5.29 19.42
N LYS A 185 -8.76 6.44 18.74
CA LYS A 185 -7.80 6.92 17.73
C LYS A 185 -6.42 7.20 18.33
N HIS A 186 -6.37 7.81 19.52
CA HIS A 186 -5.13 8.09 20.25
C HIS A 186 -4.39 6.80 20.65
N GLU A 187 -5.13 5.75 21.03
CA GLU A 187 -4.58 4.42 21.34
C GLU A 187 -4.04 3.65 20.12
N GLY A 188 -4.19 4.22 18.93
CA GLY A 188 -3.68 3.69 17.68
C GLY A 188 -4.69 2.84 16.91
N HIS A 189 -5.96 2.79 17.34
CA HIS A 189 -7.01 2.20 16.53
C HIS A 189 -7.31 3.07 15.31
N VAL A 190 -7.75 2.41 14.24
CA VAL A 190 -8.49 3.03 13.15
C VAL A 190 -9.96 2.77 13.43
N VAL A 191 -10.73 3.84 13.57
CA VAL A 191 -12.08 3.79 14.12
C VAL A 191 -13.10 4.14 13.05
N ALA A 192 -14.04 3.23 12.80
CA ALA A 192 -15.23 3.51 12.02
C ALA A 192 -16.41 3.79 12.94
N PHE A 193 -17.27 4.74 12.56
CA PHE A 193 -18.51 5.02 13.27
C PHE A 193 -19.70 4.88 12.31
N ILE A 194 -20.67 4.03 12.67
CA ILE A 194 -21.93 3.86 11.94
C ILE A 194 -23.02 4.60 12.69
N GLY A 195 -23.53 5.67 12.09
CA GLY A 195 -24.52 6.57 12.69
C GLY A 195 -25.28 7.39 11.66
N GLY A 196 -25.95 8.45 12.11
CA GLY A 196 -26.56 9.46 11.23
C GLY A 196 -28.07 9.54 11.30
N MET A 197 -28.72 8.76 12.17
CA MET A 197 -30.16 8.88 12.43
C MET A 197 -30.46 10.08 13.33
N ALA A 198 -29.60 10.37 14.31
CA ALA A 198 -29.75 11.54 15.16
C ALA A 198 -29.19 12.80 14.47
N THR A 199 -29.80 13.95 14.73
CA THR A 199 -29.43 15.23 14.10
C THR A 199 -28.01 15.68 14.39
N ASN A 200 -27.39 15.18 15.46
CA ASN A 200 -26.06 15.61 15.91
C ASN A 200 -24.98 14.54 15.68
N ASP A 201 -25.32 13.42 15.01
CA ASP A 201 -24.36 12.35 14.73
C ASP A 201 -23.29 12.77 13.70
N ASP A 202 -23.50 13.89 12.98
CA ASP A 202 -22.55 14.44 12.02
C ASP A 202 -21.19 14.79 12.66
N LEU A 203 -21.20 15.26 13.90
CA LEU A 203 -19.97 15.53 14.66
C LEU A 203 -19.23 14.25 15.03
N ALA A 204 -19.95 13.18 15.38
CA ALA A 204 -19.36 11.88 15.69
C ALA A 204 -18.82 11.20 14.41
N LEU A 205 -19.55 11.30 13.29
CA LEU A 205 -19.10 10.83 11.98
C LEU A 205 -17.77 11.48 11.57
N LYS A 206 -17.64 12.81 11.76
CA LYS A 206 -16.39 13.54 11.49
C LYS A 206 -15.25 13.23 12.48
N ALA A 207 -15.57 12.83 13.71
CA ALA A 207 -14.55 12.49 14.70
C ALA A 207 -13.88 11.13 14.41
N ALA A 208 -14.61 10.20 13.79
CA ALA A 208 -14.10 8.90 13.36
C ALA A 208 -13.05 9.03 12.24
N ASP A 209 -12.32 7.94 11.95
CA ASP A 209 -11.48 7.88 10.74
C ASP A 209 -12.29 7.56 9.48
N VAL A 210 -13.41 6.85 9.67
CA VAL A 210 -14.41 6.56 8.63
C VAL A 210 -15.82 6.63 9.22
N GLY A 211 -16.57 7.68 8.88
CA GLY A 211 -18.00 7.80 9.15
C GLY A 211 -18.81 7.06 8.08
N ILE A 212 -19.76 6.25 8.54
CA ILE A 212 -20.59 5.40 7.69
C ILE A 212 -22.06 5.70 8.00
N THR A 213 -22.85 5.93 6.95
CA THR A 213 -24.30 6.17 7.07
C THR A 213 -25.08 5.20 6.19
N ILE A 214 -26.34 4.96 6.56
CA ILE A 214 -27.29 4.18 5.75
C ILE A 214 -28.31 5.15 5.16
N CYS A 215 -28.42 5.18 3.84
CA CYS A 215 -29.15 6.21 3.09
C CYS A 215 -30.62 6.35 3.51
N GLU A 216 -31.30 5.22 3.76
CA GLU A 216 -32.71 5.16 4.17
C GLU A 216 -32.95 5.66 5.60
N CYS A 217 -31.96 5.53 6.49
CA CYS A 217 -32.11 5.82 7.92
C CYS A 217 -31.53 7.18 8.30
N SER A 218 -30.59 7.70 7.52
CA SER A 218 -29.78 8.85 7.91
C SER A 218 -30.32 10.18 7.40
N THR A 219 -30.06 11.23 8.18
CA THR A 219 -30.37 12.60 7.79
C THR A 219 -29.51 13.03 6.59
N LYS A 220 -29.99 13.98 5.79
CA LYS A 220 -29.22 14.53 4.66
C LYS A 220 -27.86 15.08 5.11
N MET A 221 -27.85 15.80 6.23
CA MET A 221 -26.65 16.38 6.82
C MET A 221 -25.65 15.31 7.27
N ALA A 222 -26.11 14.19 7.86
CA ALA A 222 -25.22 13.09 8.20
C ALA A 222 -24.61 12.43 6.95
N ARG A 223 -25.40 12.24 5.88
CA ARG A 223 -24.90 11.66 4.62
C ARG A 223 -23.81 12.53 4.01
N GLU A 224 -24.01 13.84 3.93
CA GLU A 224 -23.01 14.78 3.38
C GLU A 224 -21.71 14.84 4.20
N ASN A 225 -21.78 14.54 5.50
CA ASN A 225 -20.64 14.55 6.40
C ASN A 225 -19.99 13.18 6.61
N SER A 226 -20.46 12.14 5.92
CA SER A 226 -19.94 10.76 6.03
C SER A 226 -19.07 10.36 4.86
N GLU A 227 -18.02 9.60 5.12
CA GLU A 227 -17.12 9.09 4.10
C GLU A 227 -17.74 8.01 3.23
N ILE A 228 -18.64 7.20 3.79
CA ILE A 228 -19.30 6.08 3.11
C ILE A 228 -20.80 6.11 3.36
N VAL A 229 -21.57 6.02 2.28
CA VAL A 229 -23.04 5.95 2.33
C VAL A 229 -23.48 4.61 1.74
N ILE A 230 -24.11 3.77 2.55
CA ILE A 230 -24.72 2.51 2.12
C ILE A 230 -26.12 2.81 1.56
N SER A 231 -26.43 2.31 0.37
CA SER A 231 -27.67 2.68 -0.34
C SER A 231 -28.95 2.22 0.37
N SER A 232 -28.96 1.04 0.99
CA SER A 232 -30.17 0.45 1.60
C SER A 232 -29.85 -0.31 2.89
N ARG A 233 -30.86 -0.51 3.75
CA ARG A 233 -30.75 -1.38 4.93
C ARG A 233 -30.51 -2.84 4.56
N ASN A 234 -31.09 -3.31 3.46
CA ASN A 234 -30.93 -4.70 3.00
C ASN A 234 -29.55 -4.96 2.38
N SER A 235 -28.85 -3.90 1.97
CA SER A 235 -27.50 -3.96 1.42
C SER A 235 -26.42 -3.76 2.47
N LEU A 236 -26.70 -3.95 3.77
CA LEU A 236 -25.67 -3.79 4.81
C LEU A 236 -24.55 -4.85 4.67
N ARG A 237 -24.81 -5.99 4.00
CA ARG A 237 -23.75 -6.92 3.52
C ARG A 237 -22.70 -6.26 2.62
N SER A 238 -23.06 -5.18 1.93
CA SER A 238 -22.14 -4.39 1.14
C SER A 238 -21.06 -3.70 1.97
N LEU A 239 -21.29 -3.49 3.27
CA LEU A 239 -20.26 -3.04 4.21
C LEU A 239 -19.13 -4.06 4.32
N ILE A 240 -19.46 -5.34 4.50
CA ILE A 240 -18.47 -6.42 4.53
C ILE A 240 -17.70 -6.48 3.21
N ARG A 241 -18.40 -6.39 2.08
CA ARG A 241 -17.75 -6.32 0.77
C ARG A 241 -16.80 -5.13 0.66
N CYS A 242 -17.22 -3.95 1.12
CA CYS A 242 -16.42 -2.73 1.14
C CYS A 242 -15.17 -2.88 2.03
N LEU A 243 -15.30 -3.49 3.21
CA LEU A 243 -14.17 -3.83 4.09
C LEU A 243 -13.15 -4.74 3.39
N LYS A 244 -13.60 -5.83 2.75
CA LYS A 244 -12.72 -6.75 2.02
C LYS A 244 -12.03 -6.08 0.84
N MET A 245 -12.77 -5.30 0.06
CA MET A 245 -12.23 -4.52 -1.06
C MET A 245 -11.22 -3.47 -0.58
N GLY A 246 -11.48 -2.82 0.56
CA GLY A 246 -10.55 -1.87 1.15
C GLY A 246 -9.28 -2.53 1.66
N LYS A 247 -9.38 -3.73 2.28
CA LYS A 247 -8.22 -4.53 2.70
C LYS A 247 -7.31 -4.83 1.50
N CYS A 248 -7.91 -5.23 0.39
CA CYS A 248 -7.20 -5.48 -0.87
C CYS A 248 -6.58 -4.21 -1.43
N ALA A 249 -7.36 -3.13 -1.58
CA ALA A 249 -6.88 -1.85 -2.11
C ALA A 249 -5.69 -1.31 -1.30
N TYR A 250 -5.78 -1.31 0.03
CA TYR A 250 -4.71 -0.83 0.91
C TYR A 250 -3.46 -1.72 0.80
N GLY A 251 -3.61 -3.05 0.85
CA GLY A 251 -2.48 -3.98 0.73
C GLY A 251 -1.76 -3.88 -0.62
N ASN A 252 -2.51 -3.63 -1.68
CA ASN A 252 -2.00 -3.41 -3.03
C ASN A 252 -1.21 -2.10 -3.14
N VAL A 253 -1.77 -0.98 -2.65
CA VAL A 253 -1.10 0.33 -2.58
C VAL A 253 0.21 0.22 -1.79
N GLN A 254 0.17 -0.51 -0.69
CA GLN A 254 1.31 -0.73 0.17
C GLN A 254 2.43 -1.52 -0.53
N THR A 255 2.08 -2.59 -1.24
CA THR A 255 3.03 -3.39 -2.03
C THR A 255 3.66 -2.55 -3.14
N PHE A 256 2.86 -1.76 -3.85
CA PHE A 256 3.37 -0.82 -4.86
C PHE A 256 4.37 0.19 -4.28
N ASN A 257 4.00 0.86 -3.17
CA ASN A 257 4.89 1.80 -2.50
C ASN A 257 6.18 1.14 -2.01
N GLN A 258 6.11 -0.11 -1.55
CA GLN A 258 7.30 -0.87 -1.15
C GLN A 258 8.25 -1.14 -2.31
N ILE A 259 7.74 -1.61 -3.46
CA ILE A 259 8.54 -1.87 -4.67
C ILE A 259 9.19 -0.56 -5.11
N GLN A 260 8.37 0.48 -5.29
CA GLN A 260 8.80 1.79 -5.75
C GLN A 260 9.90 2.40 -4.86
N LEU A 261 9.72 2.38 -3.53
CA LEU A 261 10.71 2.91 -2.60
C LEU A 261 12.01 2.10 -2.62
N THR A 262 11.93 0.78 -2.80
CA THR A 262 13.09 -0.11 -2.88
C THR A 262 13.92 0.19 -4.12
N THR A 263 13.29 0.31 -5.29
CA THR A 263 13.96 0.63 -6.57
C THR A 263 14.68 1.97 -6.49
N ILE A 264 14.01 2.96 -5.92
CA ILE A 264 14.49 4.31 -5.72
C ILE A 264 15.69 4.32 -4.77
N LEU A 265 15.61 3.62 -3.63
CA LEU A 265 16.72 3.54 -2.70
C LEU A 265 17.92 2.76 -3.29
N ALA A 266 17.68 1.65 -4.00
CA ALA A 266 18.74 0.85 -4.63
C ALA A 266 19.49 1.64 -5.71
N SER A 267 18.77 2.32 -6.59
CA SER A 267 19.35 3.14 -7.66
C SER A 267 20.14 4.34 -7.12
N LEU A 268 19.67 4.96 -6.03
CA LEU A 268 20.42 6.00 -5.33
C LEU A 268 21.75 5.45 -4.79
N LEU A 269 21.74 4.29 -4.14
CA LEU A 269 22.94 3.65 -3.60
C LEU A 269 23.94 3.31 -4.70
N VAL A 270 23.48 2.72 -5.81
CA VAL A 270 24.33 2.41 -6.97
C VAL A 270 24.94 3.68 -7.54
N THR A 271 24.14 4.74 -7.74
CA THR A 271 24.62 6.02 -8.26
C THR A 271 25.67 6.64 -7.33
N LEU A 272 25.44 6.63 -6.02
CA LEU A 272 26.39 7.16 -5.03
C LEU A 272 27.73 6.43 -5.07
N VAL A 273 27.72 5.09 -5.09
CA VAL A 273 28.94 4.28 -5.08
C VAL A 273 29.71 4.42 -6.40
N THR A 274 29.01 4.32 -7.53
CA THR A 274 29.64 4.39 -8.86
C THR A 274 30.19 5.78 -9.17
N THR A 275 29.47 6.86 -8.87
CA THR A 275 30.00 8.23 -9.06
C THR A 275 31.17 8.57 -8.14
N SER A 276 31.25 7.94 -6.96
CA SER A 276 32.37 8.12 -6.04
C SER A 276 33.65 7.46 -6.54
N ILE A 277 33.54 6.25 -7.11
CA ILE A 277 34.67 5.39 -7.50
C ILE A 277 35.06 5.57 -8.97
N LEU A 278 34.09 5.57 -9.88
CA LEU A 278 34.27 5.46 -11.34
C LEU A 278 34.08 6.80 -12.07
N ASP A 279 33.74 7.87 -11.34
CA ASP A 279 33.44 9.23 -11.84
C ASP A 279 32.28 9.32 -12.86
N GLU A 280 31.72 8.18 -13.25
CA GLU A 280 30.59 8.00 -14.16
C GLU A 280 29.52 7.12 -13.48
N SER A 281 28.24 7.45 -13.71
CA SER A 281 27.12 6.63 -13.26
C SER A 281 26.59 5.77 -14.41
N PRO A 282 26.40 4.45 -14.22
CA PRO A 282 25.72 3.62 -15.22
C PRO A 282 24.22 3.97 -15.35
N ILE A 283 23.65 4.63 -14.34
CA ILE A 283 22.24 5.02 -14.30
C ILE A 283 22.14 6.54 -14.40
N THR A 284 21.65 7.03 -15.53
CA THR A 284 21.42 8.46 -15.78
C THR A 284 20.03 8.89 -15.27
N GLY A 285 19.77 10.21 -15.22
CA GLY A 285 18.44 10.71 -14.88
C GLY A 285 17.34 10.20 -15.83
N ILE A 286 17.64 10.10 -17.13
CA ILE A 286 16.68 9.62 -18.15
C ILE A 286 16.36 8.14 -17.93
N HIS A 287 17.37 7.34 -17.60
CA HIS A 287 17.22 5.93 -17.24
C HIS A 287 16.26 5.77 -16.06
N MET A 288 16.37 6.62 -15.05
CA MET A 288 15.48 6.62 -13.88
C MET A 288 14.05 7.01 -14.21
N LEU A 289 13.86 7.99 -15.11
CA LEU A 289 12.52 8.37 -15.58
C LEU A 289 11.84 7.22 -16.33
N TRP A 290 12.59 6.50 -17.15
CA TRP A 290 12.10 5.32 -17.87
C TRP A 290 11.70 4.19 -16.91
N VAL A 291 12.59 3.84 -15.97
CA VAL A 291 12.31 2.83 -14.93
C VAL A 291 11.06 3.21 -14.12
N ASN A 292 10.96 4.47 -13.68
CA ASN A 292 9.80 4.95 -12.93
C ASN A 292 8.50 4.82 -13.74
N SER A 293 8.55 5.10 -15.04
CA SER A 293 7.39 4.98 -15.93
C SER A 293 6.93 3.54 -16.05
N ILE A 294 7.87 2.59 -16.22
CA ILE A 294 7.58 1.16 -16.26
C ILE A 294 6.90 0.71 -14.96
N ILE A 295 7.47 1.07 -13.81
CA ILE A 295 6.93 0.67 -12.51
C ILE A 295 5.55 1.29 -12.29
N CYS A 296 5.32 2.54 -12.69
CA CYS A 296 4.01 3.18 -12.60
C CYS A 296 2.95 2.49 -13.47
N ILE A 297 3.28 2.12 -14.71
CA ILE A 297 2.33 1.47 -15.63
C ILE A 297 1.97 0.06 -15.12
N LEU A 298 2.97 -0.78 -14.89
CA LEU A 298 2.75 -2.16 -14.46
C LEU A 298 2.25 -2.23 -13.01
N GLY A 299 2.81 -1.41 -12.12
CA GLY A 299 2.40 -1.31 -10.73
C GLY A 299 0.98 -0.76 -10.56
N GLY A 300 0.55 0.19 -11.41
CA GLY A 300 -0.83 0.68 -11.41
C GLY A 300 -1.85 -0.42 -11.75
N LEU A 301 -1.52 -1.28 -12.72
CA LEU A 301 -2.34 -2.46 -13.05
C LEU A 301 -2.34 -3.48 -11.91
N MET A 302 -1.18 -3.76 -11.31
CA MET A 302 -1.05 -4.61 -10.13
C MET A 302 -1.94 -4.10 -8.99
N MET A 303 -2.02 -2.78 -8.78
CA MET A 303 -2.80 -2.21 -7.67
C MET A 303 -4.30 -2.40 -7.78
N VAL A 304 -4.81 -2.50 -9.00
CA VAL A 304 -6.22 -2.69 -9.32
C VAL A 304 -6.61 -4.17 -9.28
N MET A 305 -5.63 -5.08 -9.26
CA MET A 305 -5.92 -6.51 -9.19
C MET A 305 -6.61 -6.87 -7.90
N GLU A 306 -7.61 -7.71 -8.06
CA GLU A 306 -8.48 -8.09 -6.96
C GLU A 306 -7.86 -9.26 -6.24
N SER A 307 -8.00 -9.27 -4.92
CA SER A 307 -7.67 -10.42 -4.11
C SER A 307 -8.87 -10.90 -3.30
N TYR A 308 -9.40 -12.08 -3.66
CA TYR A 308 -10.56 -12.72 -3.02
C TYR A 308 -10.20 -14.09 -2.44
N GLY A 309 -9.19 -14.13 -1.57
CA GLY A 309 -8.87 -15.33 -0.79
C GLY A 309 -9.56 -15.35 0.56
N HIS A 310 -9.97 -16.53 1.02
CA HIS A 310 -10.44 -16.74 2.40
C HIS A 310 -9.34 -16.36 3.41
N GLN A 311 -9.77 -15.69 4.48
CA GLN A 311 -9.00 -14.71 5.25
C GLN A 311 -8.06 -15.27 6.33
N GLU A 312 -7.67 -16.55 6.30
CA GLU A 312 -6.80 -17.09 7.37
C GLU A 312 -5.36 -16.54 7.33
N LEU A 313 -4.86 -16.10 6.17
CA LEU A 313 -3.46 -15.64 6.02
C LEU A 313 -3.26 -14.15 6.34
N MET A 314 -4.36 -13.42 6.56
CA MET A 314 -4.35 -12.02 6.99
C MET A 314 -4.62 -11.87 8.50
N ASN A 315 -4.88 -12.99 9.18
CA ASN A 315 -5.38 -13.08 10.55
C ASN A 315 -4.32 -12.86 11.64
N ASN A 316 -3.04 -12.67 11.28
CA ASN A 316 -1.97 -12.45 12.27
C ASN A 316 -1.44 -11.02 12.29
N GLN A 317 -1.83 -10.18 11.32
CA GLN A 317 -1.36 -8.80 11.27
C GLN A 317 -2.37 -7.92 11.99
N THR A 318 -2.30 -7.93 13.33
CA THR A 318 -3.13 -7.09 14.22
C THR A 318 -3.30 -5.70 13.61
N VAL A 319 -4.56 -5.29 13.42
CA VAL A 319 -4.95 -4.07 12.71
C VAL A 319 -4.25 -2.81 13.27
N ARG A 320 -3.80 -2.86 14.52
CA ARG A 320 -2.91 -1.89 15.19
C ARG A 320 -1.63 -1.55 14.41
N GLN A 321 -1.14 -2.43 13.53
CA GLN A 321 0.06 -2.20 12.70
C GLN A 321 -0.20 -1.48 11.38
N MET A 322 -1.46 -1.32 10.97
CA MET A 322 -1.81 -0.83 9.63
C MET A 322 -1.92 0.70 9.53
N LYS A 323 -1.88 1.44 10.66
CA LYS A 323 -2.02 2.91 10.67
C LYS A 323 -0.89 3.65 9.95
N SER A 324 0.29 3.04 9.82
CA SER A 324 1.40 3.60 9.02
C SER A 324 1.51 2.87 7.69
N LEU A 325 1.51 3.65 6.59
CA LEU A 325 1.83 3.15 5.24
C LEU A 325 3.19 2.45 5.21
N LEU A 326 4.11 2.76 6.13
CA LEU A 326 5.32 1.97 6.41
C LEU A 326 5.47 1.66 7.90
N THR A 327 5.11 0.45 8.30
CA THR A 327 5.45 -0.11 9.62
C THR A 327 6.98 -0.26 9.75
N LYS A 328 7.54 -0.18 10.97
CA LYS A 328 8.98 -0.36 11.25
C LYS A 328 9.54 -1.64 10.63
N THR A 329 8.76 -2.73 10.67
CA THR A 329 9.09 -4.01 10.03
C THR A 329 9.23 -3.89 8.51
N ARG A 330 8.30 -3.18 7.85
CA ARG A 330 8.33 -3.01 6.39
C ARG A 330 9.45 -2.08 5.93
N TRP A 331 9.77 -1.03 6.69
CA TRP A 331 10.96 -0.21 6.45
C TRP A 331 12.26 -1.02 6.51
N ARG A 332 12.38 -1.91 7.50
CA ARG A 332 13.51 -2.84 7.59
C ARG A 332 13.60 -3.72 6.34
N ASN A 333 12.48 -4.28 5.89
CA ASN A 333 12.44 -5.13 4.71
C ASN A 333 12.82 -4.37 3.43
N VAL A 334 12.33 -3.13 3.27
CA VAL A 334 12.73 -2.22 2.18
C VAL A 334 14.23 -1.97 2.21
N ALA A 335 14.80 -1.64 3.37
CA ALA A 335 16.24 -1.33 3.49
C ALA A 335 17.12 -2.54 3.14
N ILE A 336 16.78 -3.73 3.64
CA ILE A 336 17.53 -4.97 3.34
C ILE A 336 17.43 -5.28 1.84
N ARG A 337 16.23 -5.19 1.26
CA ARG A 337 16.05 -5.47 -0.17
C ARG A 337 16.79 -4.47 -1.04
N ALA A 338 16.70 -3.17 -0.75
CA ALA A 338 17.40 -2.14 -1.50
C ALA A 338 18.93 -2.31 -1.43
N ALA A 339 19.47 -2.70 -0.28
CA ALA A 339 20.89 -2.99 -0.14
C ALA A 339 21.31 -4.23 -0.95
N SER A 340 20.49 -5.29 -0.93
CA SER A 340 20.71 -6.48 -1.76
C SER A 340 20.70 -6.12 -3.25
N ASP A 341 19.69 -5.37 -3.70
CA ASP A 341 19.55 -4.98 -5.10
C ASP A 341 20.73 -4.09 -5.55
N ALA A 342 21.14 -3.13 -4.72
CA ALA A 342 22.32 -2.31 -4.98
C ALA A 342 23.60 -3.16 -5.04
N CYS A 343 23.75 -4.14 -4.16
CA CYS A 343 24.90 -5.05 -4.15
C CYS A 343 25.00 -5.86 -5.45
N HIS A 344 23.89 -6.44 -5.94
CA HIS A 344 23.87 -7.16 -7.21
C HIS A 344 24.21 -6.25 -8.39
N LEU A 345 23.63 -5.05 -8.47
CA LEU A 345 23.93 -4.11 -9.55
C LEU A 345 25.40 -3.64 -9.54
N LEU A 346 25.97 -3.41 -8.36
CA LEU A 346 27.39 -3.08 -8.21
C LEU A 346 28.28 -4.27 -8.58
N LEU A 347 27.91 -5.48 -8.17
CA LEU A 347 28.63 -6.70 -8.54
C LEU A 347 28.65 -6.88 -10.05
N LEU A 348 27.52 -6.69 -10.73
CA LEU A 348 27.42 -6.73 -12.18
C LEU A 348 28.31 -5.66 -12.85
N GLN A 349 28.32 -4.44 -12.30
CA GLN A 349 29.17 -3.34 -12.79
C GLN A 349 30.67 -3.67 -12.66
N PHE A 350 31.11 -4.16 -11.49
CA PHE A 350 32.53 -4.43 -11.22
C PHE A 350 33.03 -5.71 -11.90
N ILE A 351 32.25 -6.79 -11.88
CA ILE A 351 32.59 -8.04 -12.59
C ILE A 351 32.61 -7.80 -14.10
N GLY A 352 31.63 -7.07 -14.64
CA GLY A 352 31.59 -6.74 -16.06
C GLY A 352 32.85 -6.03 -16.55
N GLN A 353 33.42 -5.15 -15.72
CA GLN A 353 34.66 -4.43 -16.02
C GLN A 353 35.92 -5.28 -15.78
N ALA A 354 35.96 -6.10 -14.72
CA ALA A 354 37.18 -6.80 -14.30
C ALA A 354 37.38 -8.17 -14.96
N MET A 355 36.30 -8.94 -15.18
CA MET A 355 36.38 -10.36 -15.57
C MET A 355 36.06 -10.62 -17.03
N LEU A 356 35.22 -9.79 -17.67
CA LEU A 356 34.74 -10.06 -19.03
C LEU A 356 35.51 -9.30 -20.13
N GLN A 357 36.44 -8.40 -19.79
CA GLN A 357 37.12 -7.51 -20.74
C GLN A 357 36.16 -6.81 -21.73
N ILE A 358 34.93 -6.55 -21.29
CA ILE A 358 33.90 -5.92 -22.13
C ILE A 358 34.07 -4.39 -22.07
N ASN A 359 33.78 -3.71 -23.18
CA ASN A 359 33.75 -2.25 -23.26
C ASN A 359 32.88 -1.64 -22.14
N LYS A 360 33.35 -0.55 -21.54
CA LYS A 360 32.67 0.10 -20.40
C LYS A 360 31.22 0.47 -20.72
N ASP A 361 30.93 0.90 -21.95
CA ASP A 361 29.59 1.35 -22.34
C ASP A 361 28.61 0.19 -22.59
N VAL A 362 29.13 -0.97 -23.02
CA VAL A 362 28.36 -2.21 -23.07
C VAL A 362 28.01 -2.68 -21.65
N VAL A 363 28.96 -2.61 -20.70
CA VAL A 363 28.68 -2.96 -19.30
C VAL A 363 27.63 -2.03 -18.68
N LYS A 364 27.69 -0.72 -18.94
CA LYS A 364 26.65 0.23 -18.50
C LYS A 364 25.27 -0.16 -19.05
N THR A 365 25.21 -0.53 -20.33
CA THR A 365 23.97 -0.97 -20.99
C THR A 365 23.45 -2.28 -20.40
N MET A 366 24.35 -3.25 -20.12
CA MET A 366 23.99 -4.51 -19.46
C MET A 366 23.46 -4.31 -18.04
N VAL A 367 24.07 -3.41 -17.26
CA VAL A 367 23.64 -3.08 -15.89
C VAL A 367 22.26 -2.43 -15.92
N PHE A 368 22.04 -1.48 -16.81
CA PHE A 368 20.74 -0.83 -16.97
C PHE A 368 19.65 -1.80 -17.46
N ASN A 369 19.96 -2.62 -18.45
CA ASN A 369 19.01 -3.61 -18.97
C ASN A 369 18.66 -4.67 -17.91
N GLY A 370 19.67 -5.20 -17.20
CA GLY A 370 19.46 -6.11 -16.08
C GLY A 370 18.63 -5.50 -14.95
N PHE A 371 18.84 -4.21 -14.67
CA PHE A 371 18.03 -3.48 -13.69
C PHE A 371 16.56 -3.41 -14.11
N ILE A 372 16.25 -3.04 -15.36
CA ILE A 372 14.86 -2.99 -15.87
C ILE A 372 14.21 -4.36 -15.85
N LEU A 373 14.89 -5.38 -16.36
CA LEU A 373 14.39 -6.75 -16.36
C LEU A 373 14.06 -7.22 -14.95
N CYS A 374 14.92 -6.91 -13.97
CA CYS A 374 14.65 -7.20 -12.57
C CYS A 374 13.39 -6.48 -12.05
N GLN A 375 13.16 -5.21 -12.42
CA GLN A 375 11.95 -4.49 -12.00
C GLN A 375 10.67 -5.10 -12.60
N VAL A 376 10.71 -5.46 -13.89
CA VAL A 376 9.58 -6.12 -14.56
C VAL A 376 9.29 -7.48 -13.92
N LEU A 377 10.33 -8.29 -13.67
CA LEU A 377 10.18 -9.60 -13.02
C LEU A 377 9.70 -9.48 -11.57
N ASP A 378 10.20 -8.51 -10.79
CA ASP A 378 9.74 -8.31 -9.41
C ASP A 378 8.26 -7.91 -9.35
N LEU A 379 7.80 -7.03 -10.26
CA LEU A 379 6.39 -6.70 -10.41
C LEU A 379 5.55 -7.90 -10.85
N PHE A 380 6.05 -8.70 -11.80
CA PHE A 380 5.39 -9.93 -12.26
C PHE A 380 5.21 -10.94 -11.11
N ILE A 381 6.27 -11.20 -10.34
CA ILE A 381 6.25 -12.10 -9.19
C ILE A 381 5.29 -11.59 -8.10
N ASN A 382 5.35 -10.30 -7.74
CA ASN A 382 4.44 -9.76 -6.73
C ASN A 382 2.97 -9.78 -7.20
N THR A 383 2.72 -9.63 -8.51
CA THR A 383 1.39 -9.78 -9.10
C THR A 383 0.88 -11.23 -9.02
N ILE A 384 1.75 -12.21 -9.31
CA ILE A 384 1.43 -13.63 -9.11
C ILE A 384 1.14 -13.92 -7.65
N ILE A 385 1.90 -13.37 -6.71
CA ILE A 385 1.66 -13.55 -5.27
C ILE A 385 0.29 -13.00 -4.86
N ILE A 386 -0.09 -11.82 -5.37
CA ILE A 386 -1.42 -11.24 -5.12
C ILE A 386 -2.52 -12.15 -5.69
N PHE A 387 -2.31 -12.68 -6.89
CA PHE A 387 -3.27 -13.59 -7.53
C PHE A 387 -3.36 -14.96 -6.83
N ALA A 388 -2.22 -15.54 -6.43
CA ALA A 388 -2.15 -16.82 -5.75
C ALA A 388 -2.79 -16.78 -4.35
N ARG A 389 -2.98 -15.57 -3.79
CA ARG A 389 -3.76 -15.38 -2.57
C ARG A 389 -5.26 -15.65 -2.78
N ASN A 390 -5.74 -15.71 -4.03
CA ASN A 390 -7.17 -15.68 -4.35
C ASN A 390 -7.84 -17.04 -4.46
N GLU A 391 -7.11 -18.07 -4.87
CA GLU A 391 -7.67 -19.37 -5.16
C GLU A 391 -7.13 -20.43 -4.19
N GLU A 392 -8.03 -21.18 -3.56
CA GLU A 392 -7.71 -22.33 -2.71
C GLU A 392 -7.10 -23.51 -3.51
N VAL A 393 -7.12 -23.45 -4.85
CA VAL A 393 -6.68 -24.52 -5.74
C VAL A 393 -5.22 -24.30 -6.14
N SER A 394 -4.47 -25.41 -6.26
CA SER A 394 -3.09 -25.46 -6.74
C SER A 394 -2.90 -24.64 -8.01
N VAL A 395 -2.27 -23.47 -7.86
CA VAL A 395 -1.99 -22.52 -8.94
C VAL A 395 -1.00 -23.15 -9.93
N SER A 396 -1.45 -23.37 -11.16
CA SER A 396 -0.55 -23.37 -12.30
C SER A 396 -0.42 -21.93 -12.80
N VAL A 397 0.80 -21.49 -13.11
CA VAL A 397 1.09 -20.16 -13.71
C VAL A 397 0.23 -19.91 -14.96
N VAL A 398 -0.18 -20.98 -15.63
CA VAL A 398 -1.03 -20.98 -16.83
C VAL A 398 -2.43 -20.40 -16.56
N SER A 399 -3.05 -20.72 -15.41
CA SER A 399 -4.36 -20.15 -15.04
C SER A 399 -4.29 -18.63 -14.85
N PHE A 400 -3.22 -18.13 -14.22
CA PHE A 400 -2.95 -16.70 -14.08
C PHE A 400 -2.79 -16.02 -15.45
N MET A 401 -2.04 -16.66 -16.37
CA MET A 401 -1.83 -16.10 -17.71
C MET A 401 -3.13 -15.97 -18.52
N CYS A 402 -4.09 -16.88 -18.32
CA CYS A 402 -5.40 -16.80 -18.99
C CYS A 402 -6.40 -15.88 -18.28
N SER A 403 -6.16 -15.44 -17.05
CA SER A 403 -7.10 -14.56 -16.34
C SER A 403 -6.72 -13.08 -16.47
N SER A 404 -5.43 -12.76 -16.36
CA SER A 404 -4.93 -11.38 -16.33
C SER A 404 -4.33 -10.91 -17.65
N HIS A 405 -5.10 -11.00 -18.74
CA HIS A 405 -4.65 -10.63 -20.09
C HIS A 405 -4.15 -9.18 -20.19
N TRP A 406 -4.79 -8.22 -19.49
CA TRP A 406 -4.39 -6.81 -19.52
C TRP A 406 -2.98 -6.58 -18.96
N PHE A 407 -2.63 -7.27 -17.87
CA PHE A 407 -1.31 -7.14 -17.25
C PHE A 407 -0.23 -7.79 -18.11
N LEU A 408 -0.52 -8.96 -18.70
CA LEU A 408 0.40 -9.62 -19.62
C LEU A 408 0.65 -8.81 -20.89
N MET A 409 -0.42 -8.23 -21.48
CA MET A 409 -0.28 -7.35 -22.62
C MET A 409 0.57 -6.12 -22.30
N ALA A 410 0.35 -5.49 -21.14
CA ALA A 410 1.15 -4.35 -20.70
C ALA A 410 2.62 -4.73 -20.46
N SER A 411 2.87 -5.87 -19.81
CA SER A 411 4.22 -6.40 -19.57
C SER A 411 4.94 -6.71 -20.89
N GLY A 412 4.28 -7.41 -21.82
CA GLY A 412 4.82 -7.67 -23.16
C GLY A 412 5.10 -6.39 -23.96
N GLY A 413 4.21 -5.39 -23.86
CA GLY A 413 4.42 -4.08 -24.49
C GLY A 413 5.62 -3.32 -23.91
N VAL A 414 5.79 -3.32 -22.60
CA VAL A 414 6.97 -2.73 -21.93
C VAL A 414 8.26 -3.44 -22.37
N MET A 415 8.24 -4.78 -22.44
CA MET A 415 9.40 -5.56 -22.88
C MET A 415 9.75 -5.30 -24.34
N ALA A 416 8.77 -5.22 -25.23
CA ALA A 416 8.98 -4.86 -26.62
C ALA A 416 9.57 -3.45 -26.75
N MET A 417 9.04 -2.49 -25.98
CA MET A 417 9.57 -1.12 -25.95
C MET A 417 11.00 -1.08 -25.39
N GLN A 418 11.31 -1.89 -24.38
CA GLN A 418 12.67 -1.99 -23.84
C GLN A 418 13.67 -2.50 -24.90
N VAL A 419 13.30 -3.49 -25.69
CA VAL A 419 14.12 -3.97 -26.81
C VAL A 419 14.34 -2.86 -27.84
N VAL A 420 13.28 -2.11 -28.20
CA VAL A 420 13.38 -0.95 -29.10
C VAL A 420 14.33 0.11 -28.55
N VAL A 421 14.24 0.43 -27.26
CA VAL A 421 15.11 1.44 -26.63
C VAL A 421 16.58 1.01 -26.69
N VAL A 422 16.89 -0.25 -26.40
CA VAL A 422 18.27 -0.75 -26.39
C VAL A 422 18.84 -0.90 -27.81
N GLU A 423 18.06 -1.37 -28.78
CA GLU A 423 18.56 -1.69 -30.14
C GLU A 423 18.50 -0.52 -31.13
N LEU A 424 17.52 0.38 -30.98
CA LEU A 424 17.20 1.43 -31.96
C LEU A 424 17.49 2.85 -31.46
N LEU A 425 17.49 3.12 -30.14
CA LEU A 425 17.70 4.47 -29.58
C LEU A 425 19.16 4.73 -29.15
N GLN A 426 20.13 4.37 -29.99
CA GLN A 426 21.56 4.56 -29.74
C GLN A 426 21.97 6.04 -29.55
N SER A 427 21.30 6.96 -30.27
CA SER A 427 21.68 8.39 -30.34
C SER A 427 21.19 9.26 -29.19
N LEU A 428 20.19 8.81 -28.41
CA LEU A 428 19.53 9.64 -27.40
C LEU A 428 20.02 9.39 -25.97
N ALA A 429 20.74 8.30 -25.71
CA ALA A 429 21.04 7.86 -24.34
C ALA A 429 22.37 7.09 -24.17
N GLU A 430 23.31 7.18 -25.13
CA GLU A 430 24.62 6.51 -25.05
C GLU A 430 24.52 4.97 -24.89
N TYR A 431 23.50 4.35 -25.51
CA TYR A 431 23.35 2.89 -25.48
C TYR A 431 24.24 2.21 -26.52
N GLU A 432 24.88 1.11 -26.09
CA GLU A 432 25.55 0.18 -26.97
C GLU A 432 24.65 -1.03 -27.27
N ARG A 433 24.73 -1.56 -28.51
CA ARG A 433 23.93 -2.73 -28.88
C ARG A 433 24.37 -3.96 -28.10
N LEU A 434 23.39 -4.69 -27.58
CA LEU A 434 23.63 -5.93 -26.86
C LEU A 434 23.53 -7.12 -27.82
N ASN A 435 24.51 -8.01 -27.76
CA ASN A 435 24.44 -9.26 -28.50
C ASN A 435 23.41 -10.21 -27.84
N VAL A 436 22.89 -11.19 -28.58
CA VAL A 436 21.91 -12.18 -28.08
C VAL A 436 22.41 -12.89 -26.81
N MET A 437 23.71 -13.20 -26.74
CA MET A 437 24.33 -13.79 -25.56
C MET A 437 24.32 -12.86 -24.34
N GLN A 438 24.51 -11.55 -24.55
CA GLN A 438 24.49 -10.56 -23.47
C GLN A 438 23.06 -10.33 -22.97
N TRP A 439 22.08 -10.31 -23.88
CA TRP A 439 20.67 -10.33 -23.53
C TRP A 439 20.31 -11.54 -22.67
N GLY A 440 20.72 -12.75 -23.09
CA GLY A 440 20.52 -13.98 -22.32
C GLY A 440 21.13 -13.90 -20.91
N PHE A 441 22.34 -13.36 -20.79
CA PHE A 441 22.97 -13.13 -19.50
C PHE A 441 22.18 -12.14 -18.62
N CYS A 442 21.69 -11.03 -19.18
CA CYS A 442 20.86 -10.07 -18.45
C CYS A 442 19.57 -10.70 -17.92
N PHE A 443 18.90 -11.56 -18.69
CA PHE A 443 17.70 -12.28 -18.24
C PHE A 443 18.00 -13.23 -17.08
N ILE A 444 19.05 -14.07 -17.21
CA ILE A 444 19.45 -15.01 -16.16
C ILE A 444 19.83 -14.26 -14.88
N TYR A 445 20.61 -13.18 -15.01
CA TYR A 445 21.03 -12.36 -13.88
C TYR A 445 19.84 -11.67 -13.20
N ALA A 446 18.89 -11.14 -13.98
CA ALA A 446 17.67 -10.54 -13.44
C ALA A 446 16.80 -11.57 -12.70
N ALA A 447 16.64 -12.79 -13.24
CA ALA A 447 15.93 -13.87 -12.57
C ALA A 447 16.61 -14.26 -11.24
N TRP A 448 17.94 -14.35 -11.23
CA TRP A 448 18.72 -14.59 -10.01
C TRP A 448 18.49 -13.49 -8.96
N MET A 449 18.58 -12.23 -9.37
CA MET A 449 18.39 -11.06 -8.50
C MET A 449 16.97 -11.02 -7.89
N CYS A 450 15.94 -11.32 -8.69
CA CYS A 450 14.57 -11.45 -8.18
C CYS A 450 14.41 -12.62 -7.20
N GLY A 451 15.06 -13.77 -7.48
CA GLY A 451 15.02 -14.95 -6.64
C GLY A 451 15.60 -14.70 -5.25
N THR A 452 16.79 -14.09 -5.16
CA THR A 452 17.41 -13.71 -3.86
C THR A 452 16.57 -12.69 -3.12
N GLY A 453 15.96 -11.76 -3.85
CA GLY A 453 15.04 -10.79 -3.31
C GLY A 453 13.79 -11.39 -2.64
N LEU A 454 13.25 -12.46 -3.21
CA LEU A 454 12.12 -13.19 -2.66
C LEU A 454 12.50 -13.99 -1.41
N THR A 455 13.65 -14.67 -1.43
CA THR A 455 14.11 -15.43 -0.25
C THR A 455 14.33 -14.53 0.95
N VAL A 456 14.89 -13.33 0.75
CA VAL A 456 15.01 -12.30 1.78
C VAL A 456 13.64 -11.91 2.35
N LYS A 457 12.61 -11.76 1.50
CA LYS A 457 11.24 -11.45 1.94
C LYS A 457 10.67 -12.58 2.82
N LEU A 458 10.81 -13.83 2.38
CA LEU A 458 10.35 -15.00 3.14
C LEU A 458 11.07 -15.16 4.50
N ILE A 459 12.39 -14.94 4.52
CA ILE A 459 13.19 -14.96 5.75
C ILE A 459 12.78 -13.82 6.69
N ALA A 460 12.57 -12.61 6.16
CA ALA A 460 12.17 -11.47 6.97
C ALA A 460 10.78 -11.64 7.59
N ASP A 461 9.85 -12.24 6.84
CA ASP A 461 8.48 -12.53 7.31
C ASP A 461 8.51 -13.61 8.39
N SER A 462 9.22 -14.72 8.17
CA SER A 462 9.41 -15.77 9.19
C SER A 462 10.11 -15.26 10.46
N ALA A 463 11.15 -14.44 10.34
CA ALA A 463 11.85 -13.87 11.50
C ALA A 463 10.95 -12.92 12.30
N SER A 464 10.08 -12.19 11.62
CA SER A 464 9.08 -11.35 12.28
C SER A 464 8.09 -12.21 13.07
N GLU A 465 7.60 -13.31 12.50
CA GLU A 465 6.67 -14.20 13.19
C GLU A 465 7.29 -14.93 14.38
N VAL A 466 8.57 -15.33 14.32
CA VAL A 466 9.28 -15.94 15.47
C VAL A 466 9.42 -14.96 16.63
N LEU A 467 9.73 -13.69 16.32
CA LEU A 467 9.77 -12.63 17.34
C LEU A 467 8.39 -12.36 17.95
N TRP A 468 7.31 -12.56 17.20
CA TRP A 468 5.93 -12.41 17.68
C TRP A 468 5.47 -13.62 18.50
N SER A 469 5.75 -14.85 18.08
CA SER A 469 5.38 -16.07 18.81
C SER A 469 6.12 -16.20 20.14
N SER A 470 7.35 -15.67 20.23
CA SER A 470 8.07 -15.54 21.51
C SER A 470 7.42 -14.54 22.47
N ARG A 471 6.52 -13.67 21.98
CA ARG A 471 5.85 -12.61 22.76
C ARG A 471 4.39 -12.95 23.07
N SER A 472 3.73 -13.77 22.25
CA SER A 472 2.40 -14.33 22.49
C SER A 472 2.53 -15.81 22.89
N SER A 473 2.46 -16.10 24.20
CA SER A 473 2.43 -17.49 24.68
C SER A 473 1.14 -18.17 24.20
N GLY A 474 1.21 -19.07 23.20
CA GLY A 474 0.10 -20.00 22.94
C GLY A 474 -0.31 -20.38 21.51
N SER A 475 0.56 -20.41 20.48
CA SER A 475 0.12 -20.99 19.18
C SER A 475 1.22 -21.74 18.39
N GLN A 476 1.62 -22.93 18.85
CA GLN A 476 2.49 -23.84 18.08
C GLN A 476 1.87 -24.34 16.75
N PHE A 477 0.56 -24.20 16.55
CA PHE A 477 -0.16 -24.73 15.38
C PHE A 477 0.01 -23.91 14.09
N GLY A 478 0.33 -22.61 14.19
CA GLY A 478 0.57 -21.75 13.02
C GLY A 478 1.86 -22.08 12.25
N TYR A 479 2.89 -22.54 12.98
CA TYR A 479 4.23 -22.78 12.44
C TYR A 479 4.28 -23.93 11.42
N LEU A 480 3.50 -25.00 11.64
CA LEU A 480 3.43 -26.16 10.74
C LEU A 480 2.62 -25.87 9.46
N ARG A 481 1.67 -24.92 9.51
CA ARG A 481 0.77 -24.61 8.39
C ARG A 481 1.38 -23.61 7.41
N LEU A 482 2.17 -22.63 7.90
CA LEU A 482 2.97 -21.71 7.07
C LEU A 482 4.08 -22.40 6.26
N ARG A 483 4.72 -23.43 6.85
CA ARG A 483 5.70 -24.27 6.14
C ARG A 483 5.10 -24.87 4.86
N ARG A 484 3.79 -25.16 4.84
CA ARG A 484 3.10 -25.73 3.66
C ARG A 484 2.80 -24.69 2.56
N SER A 485 2.69 -23.41 2.89
CA SER A 485 2.44 -22.32 1.95
C SER A 485 3.74 -21.75 1.39
N SER A 486 4.79 -21.63 2.22
CA SER A 486 6.14 -21.25 1.75
C SER A 486 6.75 -22.33 0.86
N LEU A 487 6.52 -23.62 1.15
CA LEU A 487 6.89 -24.71 0.25
C LEU A 487 6.09 -24.67 -1.07
N ARG A 488 4.81 -24.27 -1.06
CA ARG A 488 4.02 -24.13 -2.30
C ARG A 488 4.51 -22.98 -3.18
N LEU A 489 4.83 -21.83 -2.60
CA LEU A 489 5.48 -20.72 -3.30
C LEU A 489 6.85 -21.14 -3.84
N PHE A 490 7.65 -21.86 -3.04
CA PHE A 490 8.95 -22.38 -3.46
C PHE A 490 8.84 -23.37 -4.64
N VAL A 491 7.81 -24.24 -4.65
CA VAL A 491 7.53 -25.17 -5.75
C VAL A 491 7.08 -24.45 -7.02
N ILE A 492 6.17 -23.46 -6.91
CA ILE A 492 5.74 -22.63 -8.06
C ILE A 492 6.93 -21.87 -8.66
N LEU A 493 7.88 -21.43 -7.83
CA LEU A 493 9.12 -20.80 -8.31
C LEU A 493 10.12 -21.78 -8.90
N LEU A 494 10.20 -23.01 -8.39
CA LEU A 494 11.03 -24.04 -9.00
C LEU A 494 10.54 -24.37 -10.42
N GLU A 495 9.22 -24.41 -10.63
CA GLU A 495 8.59 -24.58 -11.96
C GLU A 495 8.73 -23.38 -12.91
N LEU A 496 9.06 -22.19 -12.39
CA LEU A 496 9.30 -20.98 -13.20
C LEU A 496 10.78 -20.80 -13.58
N ILE A 497 11.68 -21.42 -12.81
CA ILE A 497 13.14 -21.31 -12.98
C ILE A 497 13.70 -22.51 -13.78
N LEU A 498 13.08 -23.69 -13.67
CA LEU A 498 13.30 -24.86 -14.53
C LEU A 498 12.47 -24.76 -15.81
#